data_AF-A0A0Q7AY88-F1
#
_entry.id   AF-A0A0Q7AY88-F1
#
_cell.length_a   1.000
_cell.length_b   1.000
_cell.length_c   1.000
_cell.angle_alpha   90.00
_cell.angle_beta   90.00
_cell.angle_gamma   90.00
#
_symmetry.space_group_name_H-M   'P 1'
#
loop_
_entity.id
_entity.type
_entity.pdbx_description
1 polymer ?
#
loop_
_entity_poly.entity_id
_entity_poly.type
_entity_poly.pdbx_seq_one_letter_code
_entity_poly.pdbx_strand_id
1 'polypeptide(L)' 'MSLITAPHLSAPDDFYEALIDAHRDLSPADSHALNARLVLLLANHVGDVDVLREALRAARDSAAPSRT' A
#
# COMPACT_ATOMS: atom_id res chain seq x y z
N MET A 1 -11.97 -11.99 -6.26
CA MET A 1 -12.32 -11.40 -4.94
C MET A 1 -12.53 -9.90 -5.15
N SER A 2 -13.07 -9.11 -4.21
CA SER A 2 -13.18 -7.65 -4.38
C SER A 2 -12.21 -6.93 -3.45
N LEU A 3 -11.75 -5.73 -3.84
CA LEU A 3 -10.87 -4.91 -3.01
C LEU A 3 -11.55 -4.54 -1.67
N ILE A 4 -10.80 -4.67 -0.57
CA ILE A 4 -11.22 -4.20 0.76
C ILE A 4 -10.58 -2.82 0.99
N THR A 5 -11.40 -1.77 1.08
CA THR A 5 -10.95 -0.38 1.31
C THR A 5 -11.20 0.11 2.73
N ALA A 6 -11.95 -0.66 3.53
CA ALA A 6 -12.15 -0.41 4.95
C ALA A 6 -10.97 -0.96 5.78
N PRO A 7 -10.76 -0.49 7.02
CA PRO A 7 -9.77 -1.07 7.93
C PRO A 7 -9.97 -2.58 8.09
N HIS A 8 -8.91 -3.36 7.82
CA HIS A 8 -8.96 -4.83 7.82
C HIS A 8 -7.79 -5.48 8.57
N LEU A 9 -6.91 -4.69 9.19
CA LEU A 9 -5.82 -5.21 10.02
C LEU A 9 -6.34 -5.51 11.43
N SER A 10 -6.01 -6.69 11.97
CA SER A 10 -6.35 -7.07 13.35
C SER A 10 -5.54 -6.31 14.40
N ALA A 11 -4.30 -5.93 14.06
CA ALA A 11 -3.40 -5.14 14.88
C ALA A 11 -2.78 -4.03 13.99
N PRO A 12 -3.51 -2.94 13.72
CA PRO A 12 -3.04 -1.88 12.84
C PRO A 12 -1.76 -1.22 13.37
N ASP A 13 -1.68 -0.98 14.67
CA ASP A 13 -0.54 -0.29 15.31
C ASP A 13 0.77 -1.06 15.12
N ASP A 14 0.77 -2.37 15.38
CA ASP A 14 1.94 -3.24 15.20
C ASP A 14 2.49 -3.18 13.75
N PHE A 15 1.59 -3.16 12.76
CA PHE A 15 2.00 -3.06 11.36
C PHE A 15 2.53 -1.66 11.02
N TYR A 16 1.91 -0.60 11.55
CA TYR A 16 2.40 0.76 11.35
C TYR A 16 3.78 0.98 11.96
N GLU A 17 4.04 0.44 13.15
CA GLU A 17 5.36 0.49 13.79
C GLU A 17 6.40 -0.24 12.93
N ALA A 18 6.11 -1.46 12.49
CA ALA A 18 7.01 -2.24 11.63
C ALA A 18 7.29 -1.52 10.29
N LEU A 19 6.29 -0.85 9.71
CA LEU A 19 6.47 -0.07 8.48
C LEU A 19 7.38 1.14 8.71
N ILE A 20 7.17 1.90 9.80
CA ILE A 20 8.03 3.04 10.15
C ILE A 20 9.48 2.59 10.35
N ASP A 21 9.68 1.49 11.09
CA ASP A 21 11.00 0.94 11.34
C ASP A 21 11.69 0.45 10.07
N ALA A 22 10.94 -0.13 9.13
CA ALA A 22 11.49 -0.53 7.83
C ALA A 22 12.02 0.66 7.00
N HIS A 23 11.50 1.87 7.24
CA HIS A 23 11.94 3.09 6.58
C HIS A 23 13.04 3.86 7.34
N ARG A 24 13.37 3.44 8.57
CA ARG A 24 14.37 4.10 9.41
C ARG A 24 15.74 4.08 8.71
N ASP A 25 16.44 5.22 8.81
CA ASP A 25 17.78 5.44 8.24
C ASP A 25 17.90 5.32 6.71
N LEU A 26 16.77 5.19 5.99
CA LEU A 26 16.76 5.19 4.53
C LEU A 26 16.76 6.61 3.96
N SER A 27 17.46 6.78 2.84
CA SER A 27 17.29 7.98 2.02
C SER A 27 15.87 8.04 1.44
N PRO A 28 15.38 9.21 1.01
CA PRO A 28 14.08 9.30 0.33
C PRO A 28 13.98 8.38 -0.90
N ALA A 29 15.06 8.25 -1.68
CA ALA A 29 15.08 7.38 -2.84
C ALA A 29 14.97 5.89 -2.46
N ASP A 30 15.70 5.47 -1.42
CA ASP A 30 15.64 4.09 -0.93
C ASP A 30 14.29 3.77 -0.30
N SER A 31 13.69 4.74 0.41
CA SER A 31 12.33 4.66 0.95
C SER A 31 11.29 4.45 -0.17
N HIS A 32 11.39 5.18 -1.28
CA HIS A 32 10.55 4.93 -2.45
C HIS A 32 10.78 3.56 -3.08
N ALA A 33 12.04 3.12 -3.17
CA ALA A 33 12.37 1.79 -3.69
C ALA A 33 11.82 0.66 -2.80
N LEU A 34 11.86 0.82 -1.47
CA LEU A 34 11.27 -0.10 -0.51
C LEU A 34 9.76 -0.22 -0.74
N ASN A 35 9.06 0.92 -0.83
CA ASN A 35 7.62 0.95 -1.09
C ASN A 35 7.24 0.25 -2.40
N ALA A 36 7.98 0.50 -3.48
CA ALA A 36 7.74 -0.18 -4.76
C ALA A 36 7.90 -1.71 -4.64
N ARG A 37 8.93 -2.19 -3.92
CA ARG A 37 9.13 -3.62 -3.67
C ARG A 37 8.02 -4.22 -2.81
N LEU A 38 7.61 -3.52 -1.75
CA LEU A 38 6.52 -3.94 -0.88
C LEU A 38 5.21 -4.10 -1.66
N VAL A 39 4.87 -3.13 -2.51
CA VAL A 39 3.69 -3.20 -3.39
C VAL A 39 3.74 -4.43 -4.30
N LEU A 40 4.89 -4.73 -4.92
CA LEU A 40 5.04 -5.91 -5.77
C LEU A 40 4.90 -7.23 -5.00
N LEU A 41 5.46 -7.31 -3.79
CA LEU A 41 5.33 -8.49 -2.93
C LEU A 41 3.86 -8.73 -2.52
N LEU A 42 3.16 -7.67 -2.12
CA LEU A 42 1.73 -7.76 -1.78
C LEU A 42 0.88 -8.08 -3.01
N ALA A 43 1.22 -7.53 -4.18
CA ALA A 43 0.53 -7.88 -5.42
C ALA A 43 0.67 -9.36 -5.77
N ASN A 44 1.87 -9.92 -5.59
CA ASN A 44 2.12 -11.35 -5.77
C ASN A 44 1.34 -12.19 -4.76
N HIS A 45 1.24 -11.74 -3.50
CA HIS A 45 0.45 -12.43 -2.48
C HIS A 45 -1.05 -12.43 -2.79
N VAL A 46 -1.58 -11.32 -3.33
CA VAL A 46 -2.99 -11.21 -3.73
C VAL A 46 -3.31 -12.09 -4.94
N GLY A 47 -2.45 -12.11 -5.97
CA GLY A 47 -2.57 -13.00 -7.13
C GLY A 47 -3.75 -12.77 -8.09
N ASP A 48 -4.67 -11.86 -7.75
CA ASP A 48 -5.88 -11.55 -8.54
C ASP A 48 -5.72 -10.20 -9.28
N VAL A 49 -5.56 -10.25 -10.61
CA VAL A 49 -5.31 -9.07 -11.44
C VAL A 49 -6.46 -8.05 -11.40
N ASP A 50 -7.70 -8.48 -11.19
CA ASP A 50 -8.83 -7.57 -11.18
C ASP A 50 -8.91 -6.80 -9.85
N VAL A 51 -8.59 -7.45 -8.72
CA VAL A 51 -8.38 -6.79 -7.43
C VAL A 51 -7.25 -5.76 -7.52
N LEU A 52 -6.14 -6.11 -8.17
CA LEU A 52 -5.01 -5.18 -8.34
C LEU A 52 -5.38 -3.96 -9.20
N ARG A 53 -6.19 -4.16 -10.25
CA ARG A 53 -6.71 -3.05 -11.08
C ARG A 53 -7.68 -2.17 -10.29
N GLU A 54 -8.52 -2.74 -9.43
CA GLU A 54 -9.35 -1.97 -8.50
C GLU A 54 -8.50 -1.13 -7.55
N ALA A 55 -7.46 -1.72 -6.96
CA ALA A 55 -6.55 -1.02 -6.05
C ALA A 55 -5.85 0.18 -6.73
N LEU A 56 -5.37 0.00 -7.96
CA LEU A 56 -4.74 1.08 -8.72
C LEU A 56 -5.71 2.25 -9.02
N ARG A 57 -6.97 1.95 -9.34
CA ARG A 57 -8.00 2.98 -9.53
C ARG A 57 -8.28 3.73 -8.22
N ALA A 58 -8.53 3.00 -7.14
CA ALA A 58 -8.81 3.58 -5.84
C ALA A 58 -7.66 4.47 -5.34
N ALA A 59 -6.40 4.03 -5.49
CA ALA A 59 -5.23 4.81 -5.12
C ALA A 59 -5.12 6.11 -5.93
N ARG A 60 -5.36 6.05 -7.25
CA ARG A 60 -5.35 7.24 -8.12
C ARG A 60 -6.44 8.24 -7.73
N ASP A 61 -7.63 7.77 -7.39
CA ASP A 61 -8.76 8.61 -7.01
C ASP A 61 -8.53 9.28 -5.64
N SER A 62 -7.89 8.58 -4.69
CA SER A 62 -7.51 9.16 -3.39
C SER A 62 -6.38 10.19 -3.45
N ALA A 63 -5.51 10.10 -4.48
CA ALA A 63 -4.39 11.02 -4.67
C ALA A 63 -4.80 12.30 -5.41
N ALA A 64 -5.94 12.30 -6.09
CA ALA A 64 -6.49 13.51 -6.68
C ALA A 64 -7.02 14.41 -5.56
N PRO A 65 -6.66 15.71 -5.52
CA PRO A 65 -7.24 16.62 -4.55
C PRO A 65 -8.74 16.65 -4.77
N SER A 66 -9.51 16.54 -3.69
CA SER A 66 -10.95 16.68 -3.66
C SER A 66 -11.33 17.92 -4.49
N ARG A 67 -11.82 17.72 -5.72
CA ARG A 67 -12.42 18.81 -6.49
C ARG A 67 -13.79 19.06 -5.88
N THR A 68 -13.81 19.92 -4.88
CA THR A 68 -15.03 20.62 -4.46
C THR A 68 -15.48 21.56 -5.56
#